data_AF-A0A9R0WWD5-F1
#
_entry.id   AF-A0A9R0WWD5-F1
#
_cell.length_a   1.000
_cell.length_b   1.000
_cell.length_c   1.000
_cell.angle_alpha   90.00
_cell.angle_beta   90.00
_cell.angle_gamma   90.00
#
_symmetry.space_group_name_H-M   'P 1'
#
loop_
_entity.id
_entity.type
_entity.pdbx_description
1 polymer ?
#
loop_
_entity_poly.entity_id
_entity_poly.type
_entity_poly.pdbx_seq_one_letter_code
_entity_poly.pdbx_strand_id
1 'polypeptide(L)'
;MLLTQVFARSSHITLVQGLINPISKASANQRAGRSGRTGPGKCFRLYTSYNYMHDLEDNTVPEIQRTNLANVVLTIKSLGIHDLVNFDFMDPPPSEALLKALEQLFALSALNSRGELTKTGRRMAEFPLDPMLSKMIVASEKYKCSDEVMSIASMLSIGNSIFYRPKDKQVHADNARLNFHTGNVGDHIALINVLFFVPVIYQNS
;
A
#
# COMPACT_ATOMS: atom_id res chain seq x y z
N MET A 1 34.57 3.15 -1.37
CA MET A 1 33.26 2.71 -0.83
C MET A 1 32.17 3.20 -1.80
N LEU A 2 32.14 2.60 -2.99
CA LEU A 2 31.24 2.92 -4.10
C LEU A 2 30.26 1.74 -4.21
N LEU A 3 29.27 1.70 -3.34
CA LEU A 3 28.28 0.61 -3.31
C LEU A 3 26.91 1.13 -2.86
N THR A 4 26.46 2.21 -3.47
CA THR A 4 25.08 2.65 -3.40
C THR A 4 24.67 3.17 -4.78
N GLN A 5 23.49 2.75 -5.24
CA GLN A 5 22.82 3.13 -6.49
C GLN A 5 23.20 2.36 -7.77
N VAL A 6 22.90 1.06 -7.79
CA VAL A 6 22.11 0.49 -8.90
C VAL A 6 21.03 -0.38 -8.27
N PHE A 7 19.97 0.26 -7.73
CA PHE A 7 18.75 -0.48 -7.40
C PHE A 7 17.86 -0.46 -8.64
N ALA A 8 18.02 -1.51 -9.44
CA ALA A 8 17.12 -2.05 -10.45
C ALA A 8 16.12 -1.08 -11.10
N ARG A 9 16.52 -0.50 -12.23
CA ARG A 9 15.59 -0.25 -13.34
C ARG A 9 15.32 -1.59 -14.03
N SER A 10 14.56 -2.47 -13.38
CA SER A 10 14.07 -3.72 -13.98
C SER A 10 12.54 -3.70 -13.99
N SER A 11 12.02 -3.47 -15.19
CA SER A 11 10.63 -3.60 -15.61
C SER A 11 10.09 -5.00 -15.32
N HIS A 12 9.04 -5.11 -14.48
CA HIS A 12 7.87 -6.01 -14.62
C HIS A 12 7.12 -6.36 -13.32
N ILE A 13 7.50 -5.86 -12.13
CA ILE A 13 6.79 -6.23 -10.89
C ILE A 13 5.98 -5.05 -10.34
N THR A 14 4.66 -5.18 -10.40
CA THR A 14 3.61 -4.27 -9.89
C THR A 14 3.55 -4.24 -8.35
N LEU A 15 4.70 -4.22 -7.67
CA LEU A 15 4.75 -3.99 -6.23
C LEU A 15 5.02 -2.51 -6.02
N VAL A 16 4.01 -1.78 -5.53
CA VAL A 16 4.21 -0.44 -4.98
C VAL A 16 5.03 -0.63 -3.71
N GLN A 17 6.34 -0.61 -3.85
CA GLN A 17 7.25 -0.79 -2.73
C GLN A 17 7.48 0.58 -2.09
N GLY A 18 7.18 0.71 -0.79
CA GLY A 18 7.48 1.90 0.02
C GLY A 18 8.97 2.08 0.22
N LEU A 19 9.73 2.20 -0.87
CA LEU A 19 11.17 2.39 -0.87
C LEU A 19 11.52 3.78 -0.35
N ILE A 20 12.62 3.84 0.40
CA ILE A 20 13.18 5.11 0.84
C ILE A 20 13.83 5.75 -0.39
N ASN A 21 13.17 6.76 -0.94
CA ASN A 21 13.64 7.52 -2.08
C ASN A 21 14.20 8.88 -1.64
N PRO A 22 15.15 9.45 -2.38
CA PRO A 22 15.60 10.82 -2.13
C PRO A 22 14.45 11.82 -2.25
N ILE A 23 14.54 12.92 -1.52
CA ILE A 23 13.54 14.00 -1.54
C ILE A 23 13.76 14.91 -2.76
N SER A 24 12.71 15.61 -3.20
CA SER A 24 12.86 16.68 -4.19
C SER A 24 13.41 17.97 -3.57
N LYS A 25 13.94 18.88 -4.40
CA LYS A 25 14.34 20.23 -3.97
C LYS A 25 13.16 21.01 -3.38
N ALA A 26 11.96 20.89 -3.98
CA ALA A 26 10.75 21.49 -3.42
C ALA A 26 10.47 21.02 -1.99
N SER A 27 10.57 19.70 -1.72
CA SER A 27 10.39 19.14 -0.37
C SER A 27 11.49 19.61 0.60
N ALA A 28 12.75 19.65 0.14
CA ALA A 28 13.87 20.16 0.92
C ALA A 28 13.69 21.64 1.32
N ASN A 29 13.16 22.46 0.41
CA ASN A 29 12.88 23.87 0.67
C ASN A 29 11.68 24.05 1.61
N GLN A 30 10.62 23.23 1.47
CA GLN A 30 9.54 23.23 2.45
C GLN A 30 10.02 22.86 3.87
N ARG A 31 10.91 21.86 3.99
CA ARG A 31 11.51 21.49 5.29
C ARG A 31 12.35 22.63 5.87
N ALA A 32 13.15 23.29 5.04
CA ALA A 32 13.92 24.46 5.46
C ALA A 32 13.01 25.63 5.88
N GLY A 33 11.91 25.87 5.18
CA GLY A 33 10.95 26.91 5.53
C GLY A 33 10.26 26.69 6.88
N ARG A 34 10.13 25.44 7.36
CA ARG A 34 9.52 25.15 8.66
C ARG A 34 10.31 25.73 9.85
N SER A 35 11.62 25.90 9.73
CA SER A 35 12.42 26.48 10.81
C SER A 35 12.27 28.01 10.93
N GLY A 36 11.77 28.68 9.89
CA GLY A 36 11.64 30.13 9.82
C GLY A 36 10.27 30.70 10.19
N ARG A 37 9.36 29.90 10.77
CA ARG A 37 7.94 30.31 10.97
C ARG A 37 7.74 31.41 12.02
N THR A 38 8.58 31.45 13.05
CA THR A 38 8.44 32.39 14.18
C THR A 38 9.56 33.43 14.21
N GLY A 39 10.71 33.12 13.61
CA GLY A 39 11.89 33.97 13.60
C GLY A 39 13.04 33.31 12.82
N PRO A 40 14.24 33.89 12.82
CA PRO A 40 15.40 33.32 12.12
C PRO A 40 15.73 31.91 12.62
N GLY A 41 15.54 30.90 11.75
CA GLY A 41 15.82 29.49 12.04
C GLY A 41 17.01 28.95 11.24
N LYS A 42 17.57 27.83 11.69
CA LYS A 42 18.61 27.08 10.97
C LYS A 42 18.06 25.72 10.52
N CYS A 43 18.51 25.23 9.37
CA CYS A 43 18.17 23.91 8.84
C CYS A 43 19.47 23.16 8.51
N PHE A 44 19.68 22.01 9.15
CA PHE A 44 20.83 21.16 8.89
C PHE A 44 20.46 20.08 7.87
N ARG A 45 21.09 20.11 6.71
CA ARG A 45 20.89 19.15 5.61
C ARG A 45 21.99 18.09 5.67
N LEU A 46 21.62 16.81 5.76
CA LEU A 46 22.57 15.68 5.80
C LEU A 46 23.00 15.22 4.40
N TYR A 47 23.33 16.18 3.52
CA TYR A 47 23.81 15.96 2.16
C TYR A 47 24.59 17.19 1.68
N THR A 48 25.46 17.03 0.67
CA THR A 48 26.30 18.14 0.19
C THR A 48 25.53 19.11 -0.71
N SER A 49 26.06 20.32 -0.89
CA SER A 49 25.53 21.29 -1.86
C SER A 49 25.56 20.77 -3.29
N TYR A 50 26.56 19.97 -3.65
CA TYR A 50 26.66 19.31 -4.96
C TYR A 50 25.47 18.37 -5.19
N ASN A 51 25.18 17.48 -4.23
CA ASN A 51 24.03 16.56 -4.35
C ASN A 51 22.71 17.34 -4.48
N TYR A 52 22.55 18.45 -3.74
CA TYR A 52 21.36 19.30 -3.84
C TYR A 52 21.16 19.88 -5.25
N MET A 53 22.23 20.26 -5.94
CA MET A 53 22.15 20.89 -7.26
C MET A 53 22.01 19.87 -8.39
N HIS A 54 22.72 18.74 -8.31
CA HIS A 54 22.87 17.79 -9.42
C HIS A 54 22.07 16.50 -9.27
N ASP A 55 21.81 16.03 -8.04
CA ASP A 55 21.20 14.70 -7.83
C ASP A 55 19.71 14.78 -7.48
N LEU A 56 19.26 15.88 -6.87
CA LEU A 56 17.86 16.05 -6.48
C LEU A 56 17.00 16.59 -7.63
N GLU A 57 15.87 15.94 -7.87
CA GLU A 57 14.83 16.42 -8.78
C GLU A 57 14.16 17.69 -8.21
N ASP A 58 13.71 18.59 -9.07
CA ASP A 58 13.09 19.84 -8.63
C ASP A 58 11.75 19.59 -7.92
N ASN A 59 10.91 18.73 -8.50
CA ASN A 59 9.59 18.38 -7.99
C ASN A 59 9.45 16.87 -7.81
N THR A 60 8.53 16.45 -6.93
CA THR A 60 8.20 15.03 -6.80
C THR A 60 7.26 14.59 -7.91
N VAL A 61 7.53 13.44 -8.52
CA VAL A 61 6.60 12.79 -9.45
C VAL A 61 5.20 12.63 -8.81
N PRO A 62 4.10 12.89 -9.52
CA PRO A 62 2.73 12.70 -9.03
C PRO A 62 2.46 11.28 -8.50
N GLU A 63 1.52 11.14 -7.56
CA GLU A 63 1.16 9.84 -6.99
C GLU A 63 0.48 8.92 -8.01
N ILE A 64 -0.41 9.46 -8.84
CA ILE A 64 -1.14 8.73 -9.88
C ILE A 64 -0.22 8.02 -10.91
N GLN A 65 1.01 8.50 -11.06
CA GLN A 65 2.00 7.88 -11.95
C GLN A 65 2.89 6.84 -11.25
N ARG A 66 2.81 6.71 -9.93
CA ARG A 66 3.68 5.86 -9.11
C ARG A 66 2.98 4.70 -8.40
N THR A 67 1.65 4.75 -8.28
CA THR A 67 0.88 3.77 -7.51
C THR A 67 0.08 2.82 -8.38
N ASN A 68 -0.38 1.71 -7.81
CA ASN A 68 -1.36 0.83 -8.46
C ASN A 68 -2.69 1.57 -8.57
N LEU A 69 -3.25 1.60 -9.79
CA LEU A 69 -4.47 2.30 -10.11
C LEU A 69 -5.74 1.45 -9.95
N ALA A 70 -5.65 0.19 -9.55
CA ALA A 70 -6.81 -0.71 -9.45
C ALA A 70 -7.93 -0.14 -8.57
N ASN A 71 -7.60 0.44 -7.41
CA ASN A 71 -8.56 1.13 -6.56
C ASN A 71 -9.18 2.35 -7.25
N VAL A 72 -8.33 3.21 -7.82
CA VAL A 72 -8.76 4.45 -8.50
C VAL A 72 -9.69 4.13 -9.68
N VAL A 73 -9.33 3.13 -10.49
CA VAL A 73 -10.13 2.68 -11.64
C VAL A 73 -11.47 2.11 -11.17
N LEU A 74 -11.49 1.33 -10.09
CA LEU A 74 -12.73 0.80 -9.51
C LEU A 74 -13.66 1.93 -9.05
N THR A 75 -13.12 2.94 -8.38
CA THR A 75 -13.88 4.12 -7.92
C THR A 75 -14.37 4.97 -9.10
N ILE A 76 -13.54 5.24 -10.10
CA ILE A 76 -13.95 6.01 -11.28
C ILE A 76 -15.07 5.28 -12.04
N LYS A 77 -14.96 3.96 -12.17
CA LYS A 77 -16.00 3.13 -12.81
C LYS A 77 -17.28 3.06 -11.98
N SER A 78 -17.22 3.10 -10.64
CA SER A 78 -18.41 3.13 -9.79
C SER A 78 -19.15 4.47 -9.86
N LEU A 79 -18.44 5.57 -10.17
CA LEU A 79 -19.02 6.89 -10.45
C LEU A 79 -19.72 6.98 -11.82
N GLY A 80 -19.64 5.94 -12.66
CA GLY A 80 -20.28 5.92 -13.98
C GLY A 80 -19.42 6.48 -15.12
N ILE A 81 -18.12 6.71 -14.88
CA ILE A 81 -17.20 7.15 -15.92
C ILE A 81 -16.66 5.91 -16.66
N HIS A 82 -17.05 5.77 -17.92
CA HIS A 82 -16.71 4.60 -18.73
C HIS A 82 -15.42 4.78 -19.53
N ASP A 83 -15.16 5.98 -20.03
CA ASP A 83 -13.99 6.31 -20.83
C ASP A 83 -12.87 6.82 -19.92
N LEU A 84 -11.91 5.94 -19.62
CA LEU A 84 -10.76 6.27 -18.78
C LEU A 84 -9.61 6.87 -19.61
N VAL A 85 -9.61 6.72 -20.93
CA VAL A 85 -8.53 7.18 -21.79
C VAL A 85 -8.66 8.68 -22.06
N ASN A 86 -9.89 9.13 -22.32
CA ASN A 86 -10.19 10.55 -22.53
C ASN A 86 -10.63 11.27 -21.24
N PHE A 87 -10.41 10.67 -20.07
CA PHE A 87 -10.69 11.32 -18.81
C PHE A 87 -9.69 12.44 -18.54
N ASP A 88 -10.18 13.59 -18.10
CA ASP A 88 -9.39 14.81 -17.89
C ASP A 88 -8.56 14.73 -16.58
N PHE A 89 -7.49 13.95 -16.62
CA PHE A 89 -6.50 13.89 -15.54
C PHE A 89 -5.59 15.12 -15.60
N MET A 90 -5.36 15.77 -14.45
CA MET A 90 -4.37 16.86 -14.32
C MET A 90 -2.97 16.41 -14.76
N ASP A 91 -2.57 15.22 -14.31
CA ASP A 91 -1.38 14.50 -14.77
C ASP A 91 -1.82 13.09 -15.18
N PRO A 92 -1.87 12.75 -16.48
CA PRO A 92 -2.37 11.45 -16.92
C PRO A 92 -1.46 10.31 -16.43
N PRO A 93 -2.05 9.19 -15.98
CA PRO A 93 -1.28 8.00 -15.66
C PRO A 93 -0.71 7.36 -16.95
N PRO A 94 0.37 6.57 -16.84
CA PRO A 94 0.88 5.81 -17.98
C PRO A 94 -0.15 4.77 -18.44
N SER A 95 -0.36 4.66 -19.75
CA SER A 95 -1.37 3.75 -20.34
C SER A 95 -1.19 2.29 -19.94
N GLU A 96 0.06 1.86 -19.74
CA GLU A 96 0.38 0.50 -19.27
C GLU A 96 -0.15 0.25 -17.84
N ALA A 97 -0.07 1.23 -16.94
CA ALA A 97 -0.59 1.08 -15.58
C ALA A 97 -2.12 1.03 -15.57
N LEU A 98 -2.77 1.81 -16.44
CA LEU A 98 -4.22 1.78 -16.61
C LEU A 98 -4.69 0.42 -17.14
N LEU A 99 -4.00 -0.12 -18.15
CA LEU A 99 -4.29 -1.44 -18.72
C LEU A 99 -4.15 -2.54 -17.65
N LYS A 100 -3.03 -2.55 -16.90
CA LYS A 100 -2.81 -3.51 -15.80
C LYS A 100 -3.89 -3.44 -14.73
N ALA A 101 -4.34 -2.24 -14.37
CA ALA A 101 -5.42 -2.06 -13.40
C ALA A 101 -6.75 -2.65 -13.93
N LEU A 102 -7.06 -2.44 -15.21
CA LEU A 102 -8.25 -3.03 -15.84
C LEU A 102 -8.15 -4.57 -15.92
N GLU A 103 -6.99 -5.10 -16.30
CA GLU A 103 -6.73 -6.56 -16.32
C GLU A 103 -6.87 -7.18 -14.92
N GLN A 104 -6.31 -6.53 -13.89
CA GLN A 104 -6.45 -6.96 -12.50
C GLN A 104 -7.92 -6.99 -12.06
N LEU A 105 -8.68 -5.93 -12.35
CA LEU A 105 -10.11 -5.88 -12.00
C LEU A 105 -10.96 -6.87 -12.79
N PHE A 106 -10.60 -7.16 -14.04
CA PHE A 106 -11.22 -8.22 -14.83
C PHE A 106 -10.94 -9.60 -14.23
N ALA A 107 -9.69 -9.88 -13.84
CA ALA A 107 -9.31 -11.13 -13.17
C ALA A 107 -10.04 -11.34 -11.84
N LEU A 108 -10.29 -10.27 -11.08
CA LEU A 108 -11.08 -10.29 -9.85
C LEU A 108 -12.60 -10.43 -10.10
N SER A 109 -13.03 -10.49 -11.36
CA SER A 109 -14.45 -10.45 -11.79
C SER A 109 -15.20 -9.20 -11.33
N ALA A 110 -14.49 -8.10 -11.07
CA ALA A 110 -15.09 -6.80 -10.77
C ALA A 110 -15.62 -6.16 -12.06
N LEU A 111 -14.95 -6.41 -13.19
CA LEU A 111 -15.35 -5.96 -14.53
C LEU A 111 -15.78 -7.15 -15.41
N ASN A 112 -16.65 -6.89 -16.38
CA ASN A 112 -17.00 -7.84 -17.44
C ASN A 112 -16.06 -7.69 -18.66
N SER A 113 -16.23 -8.54 -19.68
CA SER A 113 -15.44 -8.50 -20.93
C SER A 113 -15.62 -7.20 -21.74
N ARG A 114 -16.65 -6.41 -21.43
CA ARG A 114 -16.91 -5.09 -22.02
C ARG A 114 -16.35 -3.94 -21.19
N GLY A 115 -15.66 -4.21 -20.07
CA GLY A 115 -15.12 -3.18 -19.18
C GLY A 115 -16.16 -2.44 -18.34
N GLU A 116 -17.34 -3.05 -18.15
CA GLU A 116 -18.43 -2.55 -17.29
C GLU A 116 -18.40 -3.21 -15.92
N LEU A 117 -18.86 -2.49 -14.90
CA LEU A 117 -18.86 -2.95 -13.51
C LEU A 117 -19.91 -4.04 -13.28
N THR A 118 -19.48 -5.19 -12.74
CA THR A 118 -20.37 -6.31 -12.40
C THR A 118 -21.09 -6.07 -11.07
N LYS A 119 -22.07 -6.92 -10.72
CA LYS A 119 -22.70 -6.89 -9.39
C LYS A 119 -21.67 -7.07 -8.26
N THR A 120 -20.68 -7.94 -8.47
CA THR A 120 -19.56 -8.13 -7.54
C THR A 120 -18.70 -6.87 -7.47
N GLY A 121 -18.35 -6.27 -8.61
CA GLY A 121 -17.56 -5.04 -8.66
C GLY A 121 -18.23 -3.86 -7.93
N ARG A 122 -19.56 -3.73 -8.03
CA ARG A 122 -20.32 -2.73 -7.27
C ARG A 122 -20.19 -2.93 -5.76
N ARG A 123 -20.39 -4.16 -5.28
CA ARG A 123 -20.19 -4.50 -3.86
C ARG A 123 -18.75 -4.24 -3.41
N MET A 124 -17.76 -4.54 -4.25
CA MET A 124 -16.35 -4.28 -3.93
C MET A 124 -16.06 -2.77 -3.79
N ALA A 125 -16.72 -1.93 -4.61
CA ALA A 125 -16.53 -0.48 -4.58
C ALA A 125 -17.14 0.21 -3.34
N GLU A 126 -18.00 -0.49 -2.58
CA GLU A 126 -18.54 0.01 -1.30
C GLU A 126 -17.51 -0.07 -0.16
N PHE A 127 -16.47 -0.91 -0.30
CA PHE A 127 -15.44 -1.08 0.72
C PHE A 127 -14.23 -0.17 0.46
N PRO A 128 -13.73 0.55 1.48
CA PRO A 128 -12.53 1.39 1.37
C PRO A 128 -11.24 0.55 1.50
N LEU A 129 -11.17 -0.57 0.78
CA LEU A 129 -10.05 -1.53 0.84
C LEU A 129 -9.53 -1.80 -0.57
N ASP A 130 -8.31 -2.35 -0.65
CA ASP A 130 -7.75 -2.82 -1.91
C ASP A 130 -8.69 -3.84 -2.61
N PRO A 131 -8.81 -3.85 -3.95
CA PRO A 131 -9.81 -4.66 -4.62
C PRO A 131 -9.60 -6.16 -4.37
N MET A 132 -8.37 -6.60 -4.10
CA MET A 132 -8.10 -7.98 -3.72
C MET A 132 -8.74 -8.34 -2.36
N LEU A 133 -8.61 -7.46 -1.36
CA LEU A 133 -9.20 -7.66 -0.04
C LEU A 133 -10.73 -7.52 -0.09
N SER A 134 -11.24 -6.52 -0.82
CA SER A 134 -12.68 -6.36 -1.03
C SER A 134 -13.29 -7.58 -1.71
N LYS A 135 -12.60 -8.17 -2.69
CA LYS A 135 -13.04 -9.41 -3.35
C LYS A 135 -13.08 -10.59 -2.38
N MET A 136 -12.07 -10.71 -1.51
CA MET A 136 -11.98 -11.77 -0.51
C MET A 136 -13.18 -11.72 0.44
N ILE A 137 -13.54 -10.53 0.93
CA ILE A 137 -14.71 -10.32 1.80
C ILE A 137 -16.02 -10.63 1.06
N VAL A 138 -16.18 -10.18 -0.19
CA VAL A 138 -17.39 -10.48 -0.97
C VAL A 138 -17.52 -11.97 -1.27
N ALA A 139 -16.41 -12.70 -1.41
CA ALA A 139 -16.41 -14.14 -1.66
C ALA A 139 -16.70 -14.98 -0.40
N SER A 140 -16.34 -14.50 0.79
CA SER A 140 -16.48 -15.24 2.06
C SER A 140 -17.92 -15.65 2.38
N GLU A 141 -18.90 -14.86 1.91
CA GLU A 141 -20.33 -15.15 2.06
C GLU A 141 -20.69 -16.53 1.49
N LYS A 142 -20.08 -16.93 0.38
CA LYS A 142 -20.32 -18.25 -0.26
C LYS A 142 -19.71 -19.41 0.53
N TYR A 143 -18.59 -19.16 1.20
CA TYR A 143 -17.85 -20.14 1.98
C TYR A 143 -18.28 -20.19 3.45
N LYS A 144 -19.19 -19.29 3.87
CA LYS A 144 -19.68 -19.15 5.24
C LYS A 144 -18.56 -18.89 6.27
N CYS A 145 -17.52 -18.17 5.87
CA CYS A 145 -16.37 -17.81 6.71
C CYS A 145 -16.14 -16.28 6.78
N SER A 146 -17.23 -15.52 6.82
CA SER A 146 -17.16 -14.05 6.77
C SER A 146 -16.48 -13.44 7.99
N ASP A 147 -16.70 -14.00 9.18
CA ASP A 147 -16.15 -13.46 10.42
C ASP A 147 -14.62 -13.63 10.48
N GLU A 148 -14.12 -14.79 10.05
CA GLU A 148 -12.69 -15.08 9.99
C GLU A 148 -12.00 -14.24 8.90
N VAL A 149 -12.62 -14.13 7.72
CA VAL A 149 -12.07 -13.35 6.60
C VAL A 149 -12.03 -11.85 6.92
N MET A 150 -13.06 -11.33 7.59
CA MET A 150 -13.08 -9.93 8.04
C MET A 150 -11.98 -9.68 9.09
N SER A 151 -11.73 -10.63 9.99
CA SER A 151 -10.65 -10.60 10.95
C SER A 151 -9.25 -10.62 10.29
N ILE A 152 -9.08 -11.41 9.23
CA ILE A 152 -7.83 -11.40 8.43
C ILE A 152 -7.68 -10.04 7.73
N ALA A 153 -8.74 -9.54 7.09
CA ALA A 153 -8.69 -8.29 6.33
C ALA A 153 -8.33 -7.09 7.22
N SER A 154 -8.85 -7.05 8.46
CA SER A 154 -8.51 -6.00 9.41
C SER A 154 -7.04 -6.04 9.81
N MET A 155 -6.51 -7.23 10.11
CA MET A 155 -5.10 -7.42 10.48
C MET A 155 -4.15 -7.09 9.32
N LEU A 156 -4.51 -7.46 8.09
CA LEU A 156 -3.71 -7.13 6.90
C LEU A 156 -3.68 -5.62 6.61
N SER A 157 -4.75 -4.90 6.94
CA SER A 157 -4.84 -3.45 6.71
C SER A 157 -3.90 -2.64 7.62
N ILE A 158 -3.58 -3.16 8.81
CA ILE A 158 -2.62 -2.55 9.75
C ILE A 158 -1.17 -2.83 9.29
N GLY A 159 -0.94 -3.95 8.62
CA GLY A 159 0.36 -4.36 8.09
C GLY A 159 1.26 -5.05 9.12
N ASN A 160 2.56 -5.12 8.81
CA ASN A 160 3.53 -5.93 9.56
C ASN A 160 3.95 -5.36 10.93
N SER A 161 3.38 -4.25 11.39
CA SER A 161 3.71 -3.65 12.70
C SER A 161 3.22 -4.48 13.89
N ILE A 162 2.41 -5.50 13.66
CA ILE A 162 1.88 -6.41 14.70
C ILE A 162 3.03 -7.20 15.37
N PHE A 163 4.03 -7.60 14.60
CA PHE A 163 5.17 -8.35 15.12
C PHE A 163 6.37 -7.43 15.30
N TYR A 164 6.57 -6.96 16.53
CA TYR A 164 7.73 -6.14 16.86
C TYR A 164 8.99 -7.00 17.01
N ARG A 165 10.00 -6.73 16.18
CA ARG A 165 11.27 -7.48 16.13
C ARG A 165 12.47 -6.55 16.41
N PRO A 166 12.79 -6.27 17.68
CA PRO A 166 13.96 -5.45 18.03
C PRO A 166 15.27 -6.19 17.72
N LYS A 167 16.31 -5.46 17.30
CA LYS A 167 17.59 -6.05 16.89
C LYS A 167 18.29 -6.83 18.00
N ASP A 168 18.15 -6.39 19.26
CA ASP A 168 18.84 -7.00 20.40
C ASP A 168 18.12 -8.25 20.95
N LYS A 169 16.83 -8.43 20.65
CA LYS A 169 16.01 -9.53 21.17
C LYS A 169 15.31 -10.32 20.07
N GLN A 170 15.99 -10.50 18.93
CA GLN A 170 15.44 -11.20 17.77
C GLN A 170 14.98 -12.63 18.12
N VAL A 171 15.81 -13.39 18.84
CA VAL A 171 15.49 -14.79 19.21
C VAL A 171 14.23 -14.87 20.06
N HIS A 172 14.04 -13.96 21.02
CA HIS A 172 12.83 -13.93 21.84
C HIS A 172 11.59 -13.54 21.04
N ALA A 173 11.71 -12.56 20.12
CA ALA A 173 10.62 -12.15 19.26
C ALA A 173 10.22 -13.27 18.27
N ASP A 174 11.20 -13.97 17.71
CA ASP A 174 10.97 -15.08 16.78
C ASP A 174 10.31 -16.27 17.51
N ASN A 175 10.76 -16.61 18.72
CA ASN A 175 10.10 -17.62 19.56
C ASN A 175 8.66 -17.23 19.92
N ALA A 176 8.41 -15.97 20.28
CA ALA A 176 7.06 -15.49 20.55
C ALA A 176 6.16 -15.58 19.30
N ARG A 177 6.70 -15.28 18.11
CA ARG A 177 5.97 -15.45 16.85
C ARG A 177 5.64 -16.91 16.58
N LEU A 178 6.58 -17.84 16.80
CA LEU A 178 6.37 -19.28 16.58
C LEU A 178 5.21 -19.84 17.42
N ASN A 179 4.97 -19.30 18.61
CA ASN A 179 3.82 -19.69 19.43
C ASN A 179 2.47 -19.44 18.75
N PHE A 180 2.37 -18.49 17.80
CA PHE A 180 1.13 -18.22 17.06
C PHE A 180 0.99 -19.05 15.78
N HIS A 181 2.06 -19.74 15.36
CA HIS A 181 2.09 -20.67 14.23
C HIS A 181 1.77 -22.12 14.63
N THR A 182 1.13 -22.34 15.78
CA THR A 182 0.75 -23.69 16.25
C THR A 182 -0.07 -24.42 15.18
N GLY A 183 0.36 -25.64 14.82
CA GLY A 183 -0.30 -26.46 13.79
C GLY A 183 0.26 -26.33 12.37
N ASN A 184 1.43 -25.68 12.20
CA ASN A 184 2.06 -25.45 10.89
C ASN A 184 1.13 -24.72 9.89
N VAL A 185 0.40 -23.74 10.43
CA VAL A 185 -0.61 -22.97 9.72
C VAL A 185 0.01 -21.79 8.97
N GLY A 186 -0.64 -21.36 7.88
CA GLY A 186 -0.19 -20.21 7.09
C GLY A 186 -0.24 -18.89 7.85
N ASP A 187 0.48 -17.88 7.35
CA ASP A 187 0.60 -16.56 8.00
C ASP A 187 -0.76 -15.89 8.27
N HIS A 188 -1.74 -16.04 7.39
CA HIS A 188 -3.08 -15.47 7.60
C HIS A 188 -3.80 -16.07 8.81
N ILE A 189 -3.60 -17.36 9.09
CA ILE A 189 -4.17 -18.03 10.27
C ILE A 189 -3.42 -17.59 11.53
N ALA A 190 -2.10 -17.40 11.44
CA ALA A 190 -1.33 -16.85 12.56
C ALA A 190 -1.82 -15.44 12.95
N LEU A 191 -2.21 -14.60 11.98
CA LEU A 191 -2.81 -13.28 12.25
C LEU A 191 -4.15 -13.39 12.99
N ILE A 192 -4.98 -14.38 12.63
CA ILE A 192 -6.24 -14.65 13.36
C ILE A 192 -5.95 -15.03 14.81
N ASN A 193 -5.01 -15.95 15.04
CA ASN A 193 -4.64 -16.41 16.38
C ASN A 193 -4.18 -15.23 17.26
N VAL A 194 -3.40 -14.31 16.70
CA VAL A 194 -2.98 -13.09 17.40
C VAL A 194 -4.19 -12.22 17.76
N LEU A 195 -5.10 -11.98 16.82
CA LEU A 195 -6.28 -11.14 17.06
C LEU A 195 -7.17 -11.68 18.17
N PHE A 196 -7.41 -13.00 18.22
CA PHE A 196 -8.21 -13.61 19.27
C PHE A 196 -7.49 -13.66 20.63
N PHE A 197 -6.16 -13.65 20.65
CA PHE A 197 -5.37 -13.69 21.88
C PHE A 197 -5.31 -12.33 22.60
N VAL A 198 -5.26 -11.22 21.86
CA VAL A 198 -5.11 -9.86 22.44
C VAL A 198 -6.24 -9.47 23.41
N PRO A 199 -7.54 -9.68 23.12
CA PRO A 199 -8.64 -9.34 24.03
C PRO A 199 -8.56 -10.08 25.37
N VAL A 200 -8.06 -11.32 25.37
CA VAL A 200 -7.91 -12.16 26.57
C VAL A 200 -6.88 -11.57 27.55
N ILE A 201 -5.89 -10.84 27.04
CA ILE A 201 -4.89 -10.14 27.88
C ILE A 201 -5.52 -8.91 28.55
N TYR A 202 -6.31 -8.13 27.80
CA TYR A 202 -6.96 -6.92 28.32
C TYR A 202 -8.09 -7.20 29.32
N GLN A 203 -8.71 -8.38 29.26
CA GLN A 203 -9.69 -8.81 30.27
C GLN A 203 -9.05 -9.39 31.54
N ASN A 204 -7.77 -9.78 31.49
CA ASN A 204 -7.02 -10.34 32.62
C ASN A 204 -5.99 -9.36 33.22
N SER A 205 -6.01 -8.08 32.81
CA SER A 205 -5.22 -6.98 33.39
C SER A 205 -6.14 -6.01 34.11
#